data_AF-A0A5J6SLB2-F1
#
_entry.id   AF-A0A5J6SLB2-F1
#
_cell.length_a   1.000
_cell.length_b   1.000
_cell.length_c   1.000
_cell.angle_alpha   90.00
_cell.angle_beta   90.00
_cell.angle_gamma   90.00
#
_symmetry.space_group_name_H-M   'P 1'
#
loop_
_entity.id
_entity.type
_entity.pdbx_description
1 polymer ?
#
loop_
_entity_poly.entity_id
_entity_poly.type
_entity_poly.pdbx_seq_one_letter_code
_entity_poly.pdbx_strand_id
1 'polypeptide(L)' 'MYSESAEAVYLKSSDKTNSINTGLNLTIPLNLGEKTFKLQENVHDIITNSTGLEVDHYYLCLEIDGEKVIGIDPAKGMF' A
#
# COMPACT_ATOMS: atom_id res chain seq x y z
N MET A 1 -16.53 27.32 12.94
CA MET A 1 -16.70 26.44 11.77
C MET A 1 -15.53 25.48 11.80
N TYR A 2 -15.73 24.25 12.29
CA TYR A 2 -14.69 23.23 12.28
C TYR A 2 -14.84 22.46 10.97
N SER A 3 -14.04 22.86 9.98
CA SER A 3 -13.74 22.01 8.83
C SER A 3 -12.55 21.17 9.26
N GLU A 4 -12.80 20.07 9.95
CA GLU A 4 -11.79 19.01 10.07
C GLU A 4 -11.62 18.45 8.66
N SER A 5 -10.54 18.85 7.99
CA SER A 5 -10.05 18.15 6.81
C SER A 5 -9.71 16.74 7.27
N ALA A 6 -10.54 15.77 6.88
CA ALA A 6 -10.20 14.36 7.01
C ALA A 6 -9.02 14.12 6.05
N GLU A 7 -7.80 14.16 6.59
CA GLU A 7 -6.61 13.72 5.87
C GLU A 7 -6.77 12.21 5.58
N ALA A 8 -6.60 11.76 4.34
CA ALA A 8 -6.53 10.36 3.96
C ALA A 8 -5.46 9.70 4.82
N VAL A 9 -5.88 8.70 5.58
CA VAL A 9 -4.96 7.98 6.46
C VAL A 9 -4.59 6.68 5.77
N TYR A 10 -3.29 6.48 5.56
CA TYR A 10 -2.78 5.14 5.32
C TYR A 10 -3.05 4.27 6.56
N LEU A 11 -4.03 3.37 6.46
CA LEU A 11 -4.49 2.50 7.54
C LEU A 11 -3.62 1.25 7.64
N LYS A 12 -2.36 1.42 8.06
CA LYS A 12 -1.39 0.31 8.22
C LYS A 12 -1.91 -0.86 9.07
N SER A 13 -2.79 -0.59 10.04
CA SER A 13 -3.42 -1.65 10.86
C SER A 13 -4.37 -2.56 10.07
N SER A 14 -4.82 -2.10 8.90
CA SER A 14 -5.69 -2.82 7.97
C SER A 14 -4.91 -3.60 6.91
N ASP A 15 -3.58 -3.46 6.86
CA ASP A 15 -2.75 -4.21 5.95
C ASP A 15 -2.90 -5.71 6.18
N LYS A 16 -2.94 -6.48 5.09
CA LYS A 16 -2.94 -7.94 5.15
C LYS A 16 -1.73 -8.45 4.42
N THR A 17 -0.98 -9.34 5.05
CA THR A 17 0.14 -10.03 4.41
C THR A 17 -0.27 -11.47 4.11
N ASN A 18 -0.11 -11.89 2.86
CA ASN A 18 -0.18 -13.28 2.46
C ASN A 18 1.23 -13.78 2.19
N SER A 19 1.65 -14.83 2.90
CA SER A 19 2.97 -15.42 2.75
C SER A 19 2.89 -16.73 1.98
N ILE A 20 3.74 -16.87 0.97
CA ILE A 20 3.95 -18.11 0.21
C ILE A 20 5.35 -18.63 0.55
N ASN A 21 5.41 -19.80 1.18
CA ASN A 21 6.65 -20.53 1.37
C ASN A 21 6.83 -21.52 0.22
N THR A 22 7.74 -21.21 -0.69
CA THR A 22 8.12 -22.07 -1.81
C THR A 22 9.22 -23.03 -1.42
N GLY A 23 10.04 -22.69 -0.41
CA GLY A 23 11.20 -23.49 0.00
C GLY A 23 12.34 -23.47 -1.03
N LEU A 24 12.26 -22.60 -2.05
CA LEU A 24 13.24 -22.48 -3.11
C LEU A 24 14.40 -21.56 -2.73
N ASN A 25 14.37 -20.95 -1.54
CA ASN A 25 15.34 -19.94 -1.08
C ASN A 25 15.58 -18.87 -2.16
N LEU A 26 14.49 -18.35 -2.72
CA LEU A 26 14.59 -17.32 -3.74
C LEU A 26 15.14 -16.05 -3.09
N THR A 27 16.35 -15.65 -3.48
CA THR A 27 16.75 -14.26 -3.29
C THR A 27 15.93 -13.46 -4.28
N ILE A 28 15.04 -12.61 -3.78
CA ILE A 28 14.28 -11.71 -4.64
C ILE A 28 15.10 -10.43 -4.76
N PRO A 29 15.84 -10.25 -5.87
CA PRO A 29 16.59 -9.03 -6.08
C PRO A 29 15.57 -7.91 -6.31
N LEU A 30 15.89 -6.74 -5.76
CA LEU A 30 15.02 -5.57 -5.64
C LEU A 30 14.06 -5.67 -4.47
N ASN A 31 14.20 -4.70 -3.58
CA ASN A 31 13.25 -4.32 -2.53
C ASN A 31 11.93 -3.85 -3.18
N LEU A 32 11.26 -4.76 -3.89
CA LEU A 32 10.17 -4.52 -4.81
C LEU A 32 8.90 -4.19 -4.03
N GLY A 33 8.71 -4.80 -2.85
CA GLY A 33 7.66 -4.41 -1.91
C GLY A 33 7.73 -2.93 -1.54
N GLU A 34 8.90 -2.42 -1.15
CA GLU A 34 9.05 -1.00 -0.79
C GLU A 34 8.89 -0.08 -2.01
N LYS A 35 9.43 -0.47 -3.18
CA LYS A 35 9.31 0.31 -4.41
C LYS A 35 7.86 0.42 -4.88
N THR A 36 7.11 -0.68 -4.84
CA THR A 36 5.70 -0.70 -5.24
C THR A 36 4.83 0.08 -4.26
N PHE A 37 5.09 -0.04 -2.96
CA PHE A 37 4.45 0.78 -1.93
C PHE A 37 4.67 2.28 -2.20
N LYS A 38 5.94 2.71 -2.32
CA LYS A 38 6.26 4.13 -2.58
C LYS A 38 5.66 4.66 -3.87
N LEU A 39 5.59 3.83 -4.91
CA LEU A 39 4.94 4.22 -6.17
C LEU A 39 3.45 4.52 -5.96
N GLN A 40 2.76 3.70 -5.17
CA GLN A 40 1.33 3.87 -4.89
C GLN A 40 1.07 5.08 -3.98
N GLU A 41 1.88 5.28 -2.93
CA GLU A 41 1.81 6.50 -2.10
C GLU A 41 2.01 7.77 -2.94
N ASN A 42 2.99 7.77 -3.86
CA ASN A 42 3.20 8.92 -4.74
C ASN A 42 1.99 9.19 -5.66
N VAL A 43 1.26 8.15 -6.07
CA VAL A 43 0.04 8.31 -6.88
C VAL A 43 -1.08 8.91 -6.03
N HIS A 44 -1.25 8.46 -4.79
CA HIS A 44 -2.16 9.07 -3.82
C HIS A 44 -1.84 10.55 -3.63
N ASP A 45 -0.58 10.89 -3.36
CA ASP A 45 -0.12 12.28 -3.22
C ASP A 45 -0.46 13.13 -4.45
N ILE A 46 -0.26 12.61 -5.67
CA ILE A 46 -0.57 13.34 -6.91
C ILE A 46 -2.08 13.57 -7.04
N ILE A 47 -2.91 12.56 -6.77
CA ILE A 47 -4.37 12.67 -6.87
C ILE A 47 -4.89 13.66 -5.83
N THR A 48 -4.45 13.53 -4.58
CA THR A 48 -4.76 14.45 -3.48
C THR A 48 -4.40 15.88 -3.83
N ASN A 49 -3.16 16.13 -4.25
CA ASN A 49 -2.70 17.49 -4.58
C ASN A 49 -3.41 18.09 -5.80
N SER A 50 -3.87 17.26 -6.74
CA SER A 50 -4.52 17.74 -7.97
C SER A 50 -6.03 17.91 -7.85
N THR A 51 -6.69 17.13 -6.99
CA THR A 51 -8.17 17.08 -6.90
C THR A 51 -8.71 17.51 -5.53
N GLY A 52 -7.89 17.50 -4.49
CA GLY A 52 -8.33 17.62 -3.10
C GLY A 52 -9.16 16.42 -2.62
N LEU A 53 -9.26 15.35 -3.42
CA LEU A 53 -9.93 14.12 -3.04
C LEU A 53 -8.93 13.17 -2.40
N GLU A 54 -9.28 12.71 -1.22
CA GLU A 54 -8.46 11.87 -0.37
C GLU A 54 -9.24 10.59 -0.05
N VAL A 55 -8.59 9.43 -0.22
CA VAL A 55 -9.19 8.11 0.00
C VAL A 55 -8.31 7.34 0.98
N ASP A 56 -8.89 6.99 2.12
CA ASP A 56 -8.29 6.05 3.06
C ASP A 56 -7.99 4.72 2.33
N HIS A 57 -6.81 4.18 2.56
CA HIS A 57 -6.32 3.01 1.85
C HIS A 57 -5.49 2.09 2.75
N TYR A 58 -5.31 0.86 2.31
CA TYR A 58 -4.52 -0.17 2.99
C TYR A 58 -3.93 -1.12 1.95
N TYR A 59 -2.90 -1.88 2.31
CA TYR A 59 -2.22 -2.73 1.35
C TYR A 59 -2.45 -4.23 1.63
N LEU A 60 -2.69 -4.97 0.55
CA LEU A 60 -2.48 -6.41 0.51
C LEU A 60 -1.02 -6.66 0.11
N CYS A 61 -0.20 -7.10 1.06
CA CYS A 61 1.20 -7.45 0.83
C CYS A 61 1.30 -8.93 0.45
N LEU A 62 2.10 -9.22 -0.58
CA LEU A 62 2.55 -10.58 -0.86
C LEU A 62 3.99 -10.72 -0.38
N GLU A 63 4.24 -11.82 0.33
CA GLU A 63 5.55 -12.23 0.80
C GLU A 63 5.88 -13.60 0.21
N ILE A 64 7.09 -13.76 -0.31
CA ILE A 64 7.58 -15.03 -0.85
C ILE A 64 8.85 -15.38 -0.09
N ASP A 65 8.86 -16.53 0.57
CA ASP A 65 9.99 -17.02 1.38
C ASP A 65 10.51 -15.99 2.41
N GLY A 66 9.61 -15.19 2.99
CA GLY A 66 9.96 -14.14 3.96
C GLY A 66 10.33 -12.78 3.36
N GLU A 67 10.41 -12.67 2.03
CA GLU A 67 10.73 -11.43 1.32
C GLU A 67 9.46 -10.75 0.76
N LYS A 68 9.28 -9.45 1.03
CA LYS A 68 8.14 -8.67 0.52
C LYS A 68 8.32 -8.35 -0.95
N VAL A 69 7.41 -8.87 -1.78
CA VAL A 69 7.49 -8.72 -3.24
C VAL A 69 6.61 -7.61 -3.80
N ILE A 70 5.43 -7.40 -3.25
CA ILE A 70 4.49 -6.40 -3.77
C ILE A 70 3.51 -5.96 -2.69
N GLY A 71 3.28 -4.65 -2.61
CA GLY A 71 2.08 -4.08 -1.99
C GLY A 71 1.03 -3.86 -3.06
N ILE A 72 -0.19 -4.33 -2.85
CA ILE A 72 -1.35 -4.10 -3.72
C ILE A 72 -2.33 -3.25 -2.93
N ASP A 73 -2.63 -2.04 -3.39
CA ASP A 73 -3.73 -1.23 -2.89
C ASP A 73 -5.04 -1.64 -3.57
N PRO A 74 -5.92 -2.42 -2.91
CA PRO A 74 -7.20 -2.77 -3.49
C PRO A 74 -8.08 -1.53 -3.54
N ALA A 75 -8.55 -1.17 -4.73
CA ALA A 75 -9.54 -0.12 -4.91
C ALA A 75 -10.82 -0.45 -4.11
N LYS A 76 -10.91 0.08 -2.89
CA LYS A 76 -12.07 -0.02 -2.03
C LYS A 76 -12.49 1.41 -1.72
N GLY A 77 -13.64 1.82 -2.25
CA GLY A 77 -14.24 3.09 -1.84
C GLY A 77 -14.50 3.02 -0.34
N MET A 78 -13.79 3.85 0.43
CA MET A 78 -14.11 4.11 1.82
C MET A 78 -15.18 5.20 1.82
N PHE A 79 -16.32 4.90 2.46
CA PHE A 79 -17.50 5.77 2.57
C PHE A 79 -17.71 6.17 4.02
#